data_AF-A0A7S1ZZK6-F1
#
_entry.id   AF-A0A7S1ZZK6-F1
#
_cell.length_a   1.000
_cell.length_b   1.000
_cell.length_c   1.000
_cell.angle_alpha   90.00
_cell.angle_beta   90.00
_cell.angle_gamma   90.00
#
_symmetry.space_group_name_H-M   'P 1'
#
loop_
_entity.id
_entity.type
_entity.pdbx_description
1 polymer ?
#
loop_
_entity_poly.entity_id
_entity_poly.type
_entity_poly.pdbx_seq_one_letter_code
_entity_poly.pdbx_strand_id
1 'polypeptide(L)'
;ASIKGPAITHLTQVPEGFWAILLITIGAAEQFRAEKGWVDPSEVPVDQPGLLKSDYIPGDLGFDPLGLKPEDPEEFMIMQTKELQNGRLAMLAAAGFLAQELA
;
A
#
# COMPACT_ATOMS: atom_id res chain seq x y z
N ALA A 1 -1.99 29.56 -5.98
CA ALA A 1 -1.11 28.43 -6.36
C ALA A 1 -1.23 28.22 -7.86
N SER A 2 -0.21 28.60 -8.63
CA SER A 2 -0.23 28.50 -10.09
C SER A 2 0.52 27.23 -10.49
N ILE A 3 -0.10 26.07 -10.27
CA ILE A 3 0.44 24.79 -10.75
C ILE A 3 0.39 24.85 -12.28
N LYS A 4 1.54 24.82 -12.93
CA LYS A 4 1.67 24.98 -14.39
C LYS A 4 2.66 23.97 -14.94
N GLY A 5 2.33 23.43 -16.12
CA GLY A 5 3.21 22.55 -16.88
C GLY A 5 2.72 21.11 -16.94
N PRO A 6 3.53 20.20 -17.49
CA PRO A 6 3.27 18.77 -17.51
C PRO A 6 3.25 18.16 -16.11
N ALA A 7 2.53 17.05 -15.93
CA ALA A 7 2.29 16.43 -14.63
C ALA A 7 3.59 16.10 -13.86
N ILE A 8 4.66 15.72 -14.57
CA ILE A 8 5.96 15.42 -13.97
C ILE A 8 6.60 16.62 -13.25
N THR A 9 6.33 17.84 -13.72
CA THR A 9 6.87 19.07 -13.12
C THR A 9 6.11 19.50 -11.88
N HIS A 10 4.95 18.90 -11.59
CA HIS A 10 4.16 19.25 -10.42
C HIS A 10 4.81 18.75 -9.13
N LEU A 11 5.58 17.65 -9.17
CA LEU A 11 6.26 17.10 -7.99
C LEU A 11 7.28 18.09 -7.40
N THR A 12 7.98 18.85 -8.24
CA THR A 12 8.96 19.85 -7.80
C THR A 12 8.33 21.16 -7.32
N GLN A 13 7.06 21.39 -7.65
CA GLN A 13 6.29 22.57 -7.22
C GLN A 13 5.71 22.42 -5.81
N VAL A 14 5.78 21.22 -5.24
CA VAL A 14 5.26 20.93 -3.90
C VAL A 14 6.23 21.47 -2.83
N PRO A 15 5.73 22.16 -1.78
CA PRO A 15 6.57 22.64 -0.69
C PRO A 15 7.35 21.53 0.00
N GLU A 16 8.59 21.81 0.43
CA GLU A 16 9.48 20.83 1.08
C GLU A 16 8.86 20.19 2.34
N GLY A 17 8.13 20.97 3.14
CA GLY A 17 7.49 20.48 4.37
C GLY A 17 6.41 19.41 4.14
N PHE A 18 5.78 19.38 2.95
CA PHE A 18 4.81 18.35 2.60
C PHE A 18 5.48 16.97 2.52
N TRP A 19 6.68 16.89 1.94
CA TRP A 19 7.40 15.63 1.79
C TRP A 19 7.80 15.03 3.14
N ALA A 20 8.19 15.87 4.11
CA ALA A 20 8.48 15.42 5.47
C ALA A 20 7.25 14.81 6.15
N ILE A 21 6.09 15.48 6.05
CA ILE A 21 4.82 14.99 6.61
C ILE A 21 4.39 13.69 5.92
N LEU A 22 4.50 13.62 4.58
CA LEU A 22 4.15 12.45 3.80
C LEU A 22 5.01 11.24 4.22
N LEU A 23 6.33 11.42 4.34
CA LEU A 23 7.24 10.36 4.76
C LEU A 23 6.95 9.86 6.16
N ILE A 24 6.68 10.77 7.12
CA ILE A 24 6.31 10.38 8.48
C ILE A 24 4.99 9.61 8.49
N THR A 25 4.00 10.05 7.70
CA THR A 25 2.68 9.43 7.64
C THR A 25 2.74 8.04 7.02
N ILE A 26 3.47 7.89 5.91
CA ILE A 26 3.71 6.58 5.27
C ILE A 26 4.49 5.68 6.23
N GLY A 27 5.55 6.21 6.87
CA GLY A 27 6.34 5.46 7.84
C GLY A 27 5.50 4.94 9.01
N ALA A 28 4.63 5.77 9.57
CA ALA A 28 3.70 5.36 10.62
C ALA A 28 2.71 4.30 10.13
N ALA A 29 2.11 4.47 8.95
CA ALA A 29 1.19 3.49 8.37
C ALA A 29 1.86 2.14 8.09
N GLU A 30 3.08 2.16 7.56
CA GLU A 30 3.89 0.97 7.31
C GLU A 30 4.31 0.30 8.62
N GLN A 31 4.61 1.07 9.67
CA GLN A 31 4.89 0.55 11.01
C GLN A 31 3.68 -0.20 11.58
N PHE A 32 2.48 0.40 11.51
CA PHE A 32 1.25 -0.26 11.92
C PHE A 32 0.99 -1.56 11.14
N ARG A 33 1.22 -1.53 9.83
CA ARG A 33 1.13 -2.72 8.97
C ARG A 33 2.15 -3.80 9.40
N ALA A 34 3.37 -3.40 9.75
CA ALA A 34 4.44 -4.29 10.14
C ALA A 34 4.12 -5.01 11.46
N GLU A 35 3.70 -4.26 12.48
CA GLU A 35 3.33 -4.81 13.79
C GLU A 35 2.11 -5.75 13.72
N LYS A 36 1.17 -5.48 12.81
CA LYS A 36 0.00 -6.35 12.63
C LYS A 36 0.34 -7.65 11.90
N GLY A 37 1.18 -7.58 10.86
CA GLY A 37 1.43 -8.71 9.95
C GLY A 37 2.55 -9.65 10.37
N TRP A 38 3.62 -9.14 10.99
CA TRP A 38 4.86 -9.89 11.20
C TRP A 38 5.01 -10.33 12.65
N VAL A 39 5.59 -11.52 12.85
CA VAL A 39 6.01 -11.99 14.18
C VAL A 39 7.20 -11.16 14.66
N ASP A 40 7.27 -10.89 15.96
CA ASP A 40 8.37 -10.12 16.54
C ASP A 40 9.71 -10.83 16.31
N PRO A 41 10.76 -10.13 15.84
CA PRO A 41 12.05 -10.75 15.49
C PRO A 41 12.71 -11.57 16.60
N SER A 42 12.36 -11.36 17.87
CA SER A 42 12.85 -12.14 19.01
C SER A 42 12.23 -13.54 19.12
N GLU A 43 11.06 -13.76 18.55
CA GLU A 43 10.32 -15.03 18.61
C GLU A 43 10.47 -15.87 17.34
N VAL A 44 11.11 -15.31 16.32
CA VAL A 44 11.31 -15.96 15.02
C VAL A 44 12.51 -16.93 15.10
N PRO A 45 12.35 -18.22 14.71
CA PRO A 45 13.47 -19.14 14.56
C PRO A 45 14.50 -18.58 13.57
N VAL A 46 15.79 -18.67 13.90
CA VAL A 46 16.91 -18.13 13.09
C VAL A 46 16.89 -18.65 11.64
N ASP A 47 16.30 -19.83 11.44
CA ASP A 47 16.21 -20.51 10.14
C ASP A 47 15.09 -19.99 9.22
N GLN A 48 14.13 -19.20 9.74
CA GLN A 48 12.99 -18.66 8.98
C GLN A 48 12.69 -17.19 9.29
N PRO A 49 13.60 -16.27 8.93
CA PRO A 49 13.35 -14.83 9.08
C PRO A 49 12.14 -14.41 8.21
N GLY A 50 11.24 -13.61 8.80
CA GLY A 50 10.09 -13.06 8.09
C GLY A 50 8.82 -13.93 8.12
N LEU A 51 8.56 -14.59 9.24
CA LEU A 51 7.28 -15.27 9.44
C LEU A 51 6.15 -14.25 9.69
N LEU A 52 5.05 -14.44 8.97
CA LEU A 52 3.79 -13.74 9.26
C LEU A 52 3.10 -14.39 10.45
N LYS A 53 2.31 -13.62 11.20
CA LYS A 53 1.52 -14.17 12.30
C LYS A 53 0.49 -15.17 11.77
N SER A 54 0.26 -16.25 12.50
CA SER A 54 -0.61 -17.36 12.06
C SER A 54 -2.07 -16.99 11.87
N ASP A 55 -2.52 -15.93 12.52
CA ASP A 55 -3.87 -15.38 12.48
C ASP A 55 -4.03 -14.23 11.46
N TYR A 56 -2.93 -13.82 10.81
CA TYR A 56 -2.94 -12.69 9.88
C TYR A 56 -3.25 -13.13 8.44
N ILE A 57 -4.31 -12.56 7.88
CA ILE A 57 -4.64 -12.70 6.46
C ILE A 57 -3.96 -11.55 5.70
N PRO A 58 -3.12 -11.84 4.68
CA PRO A 58 -2.48 -10.81 3.88
C PRO A 58 -3.50 -9.85 3.26
N GLY A 59 -3.30 -8.54 3.47
CA GLY A 59 -4.20 -7.49 3.00
C GLY A 59 -5.29 -7.09 4.00
N ASP A 60 -5.51 -7.87 5.06
CA ASP A 60 -6.52 -7.55 6.08
C ASP A 60 -5.95 -6.69 7.22
N LEU A 61 -5.85 -5.38 6.97
CA LEU A 61 -5.42 -4.41 7.97
C LEU A 61 -6.54 -3.98 8.92
N GLY A 62 -7.77 -4.49 8.75
CA GLY A 62 -8.93 -4.04 9.55
C GLY A 62 -9.35 -2.60 9.23
N PHE A 63 -8.88 -2.08 8.10
CA PHE A 63 -9.26 -0.77 7.58
C PHE A 63 -10.53 -0.90 6.75
N ASP A 64 -11.68 -0.78 7.41
CA ASP A 64 -12.99 -0.72 6.75
C ASP A 64 -13.87 0.39 7.36
N PRO A 65 -13.61 1.67 7.04
CA PRO A 65 -14.42 2.78 7.56
C PRO A 65 -15.87 2.79 7.04
N LEU A 66 -16.14 2.09 5.94
CA LEU A 66 -17.43 2.11 5.24
C LEU A 66 -18.25 0.83 5.42
N GLY A 67 -17.73 -0.18 6.12
CA GLY A 67 -18.42 -1.44 6.37
C GLY A 67 -18.67 -2.25 5.10
N LEU A 68 -17.80 -2.12 4.09
CA LEU A 68 -17.98 -2.77 2.79
C LEU A 68 -17.43 -4.19 2.75
N LYS A 69 -16.80 -4.67 3.84
CA LYS A 69 -16.29 -6.04 3.94
C LYS A 69 -17.46 -7.03 4.13
N PRO A 70 -17.70 -7.96 3.19
CA PRO A 70 -18.64 -9.06 3.34
C PRO A 70 -18.26 -9.94 4.52
N GLU A 71 -19.28 -10.44 5.23
CA GLU A 71 -19.11 -11.41 6.31
C GLU A 71 -18.92 -12.85 5.77
N ASP A 72 -19.33 -13.11 4.52
CA ASP A 72 -19.19 -14.40 3.86
C ASP A 72 -17.75 -14.61 3.32
N PRO A 73 -17.05 -15.70 3.74
CA PRO A 73 -15.70 -15.99 3.28
C PRO A 73 -15.57 -16.14 1.76
N GLU A 74 -16.57 -16.70 1.06
CA GLU A 74 -16.49 -16.86 -0.40
C GLU A 74 -16.56 -15.51 -1.13
N GLU A 75 -17.49 -14.64 -0.72
CA GLU A 75 -17.62 -13.30 -1.28
C GLU A 75 -16.36 -12.44 -1.00
N PHE A 76 -15.76 -12.59 0.18
CA PHE A 76 -14.50 -11.93 0.54
C PHE A 76 -13.36 -12.34 -0.40
N MET A 77 -13.21 -13.63 -0.70
CA MET A 77 -12.19 -14.14 -1.63
C MET A 77 -12.40 -13.62 -3.06
N ILE A 78 -13.65 -13.47 -3.50
CA ILE A 78 -13.98 -12.88 -4.80
C ILE A 78 -13.52 -11.42 -4.84
N MET A 79 -13.76 -10.64 -3.78
CA MET A 79 -13.31 -9.25 -3.73
C MET A 79 -11.78 -9.12 -3.68
N GLN A 80 -11.08 -9.95 -2.92
CA GLN A 80 -9.61 -9.99 -2.93
C GLN A 80 -9.07 -10.27 -4.34
N THR A 81 -9.69 -11.20 -5.06
CA THR A 81 -9.29 -11.51 -6.43
C THR A 81 -9.49 -10.31 -7.36
N LYS A 82 -10.61 -9.59 -7.20
CA LYS A 82 -10.86 -8.34 -7.94
C LYS A 82 -9.83 -7.27 -7.60
N GLU A 83 -9.47 -7.10 -6.33
CA GLU A 83 -8.43 -6.17 -5.89
C GLU A 83 -7.08 -6.49 -6.54
N LEU A 84 -6.66 -7.76 -6.49
CA LEU A 84 -5.39 -8.21 -7.08
C LEU A 84 -5.34 -7.99 -8.60
N GLN A 85 -6.42 -8.29 -9.31
CA GLN A 85 -6.47 -8.10 -10.76
C GLN A 85 -6.39 -6.62 -11.15
N ASN A 86 -7.13 -5.76 -10.44
CA ASN A 86 -7.08 -4.32 -10.66
C ASN A 86 -5.71 -3.73 -10.27
N GLY A 87 -5.12 -4.18 -9.16
CA GLY A 87 -3.79 -3.76 -8.72
C GLY A 87 -2.70 -4.10 -9.75
N ARG A 88 -2.74 -5.31 -10.32
CA ARG A 88 -1.83 -5.71 -11.41
C ARG A 88 -1.96 -4.82 -12.63
N LEU A 89 -3.18 -4.54 -13.06
CA LEU A 89 -3.45 -3.65 -14.19
C LEU A 89 -2.97 -2.21 -13.89
N ALA A 90 -3.23 -1.71 -12.69
CA ALA A 90 -2.81 -0.38 -12.27
C ALA A 90 -1.28 -0.21 -12.22
N MET A 91 -0.54 -1.21 -11.74
CA MET A 91 0.93 -1.17 -11.74
C MET A 91 1.49 -1.07 -13.17
N LEU A 92 0.92 -1.81 -14.12
CA LEU A 92 1.32 -1.72 -15.54
C LEU A 92 0.93 -0.38 -16.18
N ALA A 93 -0.28 0.11 -15.90
CA ALA A 93 -0.75 1.41 -16.40
C ALA A 93 0.11 2.57 -15.89
N ALA A 94 0.45 2.57 -14.59
CA ALA A 94 1.33 3.58 -13.99
C ALA A 94 2.72 3.57 -14.63
N ALA A 95 3.32 2.39 -14.84
CA ALA A 95 4.59 2.27 -15.55
C ALA A 95 4.49 2.82 -16.99
N GLY A 96 3.38 2.56 -17.69
CA GLY A 96 3.12 3.11 -19.02
C GLY A 96 3.03 4.63 -19.05
N PHE A 97 2.29 5.25 -18.12
CA PHE A 97 2.20 6.71 -18.02
C PHE A 97 3.56 7.35 -17.71
N LEU A 98 4.35 6.74 -16.83
CA LEU A 98 5.72 7.22 -16.54
C LEU A 98 6.63 7.11 -17.78
N ALA A 99 6.54 6.02 -18.52
CA ALA A 99 7.33 5.84 -19.74
C ALA A 99 6.96 6.86 -20.84
N GLN A 100 5.68 7.21 -20.96
CA GLN A 100 5.20 8.21 -21.93
C GLN A 100 5.65 9.63 -21.57
N GLU A 101 5.68 10.00 -20.29
CA GLU A 101 6.13 11.33 -19.85
C GLU A 101 7.66 11.50 -19.94
N LEU A 102 8.42 10.41 -20.00
CA LEU A 102 9.87 10.41 -20.18
C LEU A 102 10.31 10.48 -21.65
N ALA A 103 9.46 10.05 -22.58
CA ALA A 103 9.74 9.96 -24.01
C ALA A 103 9.45 11.29 -24.73
#